data_AF-A0A378I8Z8-F1
#
_entry.id   AF-A0A378I8Z8-F1
#
_cell.length_a   1.000
_cell.length_b   1.000
_cell.length_c   1.000
_cell.angle_alpha   90.00
_cell.angle_beta   90.00
_cell.angle_gamma   90.00
#
_symmetry.space_group_name_H-M   'P 1'
#
loop_
_entity.id
_entity.type
_entity.pdbx_description
1 polymer ?
#
loop_
_entity_poly.entity_id
_entity_poly.type
_entity_poly.pdbx_seq_one_letter_code
_entity_poly.pdbx_strand_id
1 'polypeptide(L)'
;MSGWFSEYYKSSSTHRQSQKISAFATVVEKAISNTDVTSIPTKIVQAGSSLYTMFCTSTHLSEKILNGLEAGIALSQIGLLIALYFEGQECVTDEHSLCKAYLLLEMGYNGFLALGMGTAEVSKEPVAPAATAPTV
;
A
#
# COMPACT_ATOMS: atom_id res chain seq x y z
N MET A 1 -32.23 -4.65 2.56
CA MET A 1 -31.48 -3.58 1.86
C MET A 1 -30.23 -4.19 1.26
N SER A 2 -30.36 -4.84 0.11
CA SER A 2 -29.30 -5.66 -0.49
C SER A 2 -29.51 -5.62 -2.00
N GLY A 3 -28.62 -4.97 -2.75
CA GLY A 3 -28.71 -5.00 -4.20
C GLY A 3 -27.94 -3.92 -4.94
N TRP A 4 -27.75 -2.72 -4.36
CA TRP A 4 -27.22 -1.59 -5.14
C TRP A 4 -25.70 -1.39 -5.08
N PHE A 5 -25.00 -1.95 -4.09
CA PHE A 5 -23.54 -1.80 -3.94
C PHE A 5 -22.72 -3.00 -4.45
N SER A 6 -23.36 -4.10 -4.85
CA SER A 6 -22.66 -5.38 -5.11
C SER A 6 -22.15 -5.55 -6.54
N GLU A 7 -22.58 -4.74 -7.51
CA GLU A 7 -22.26 -4.96 -8.93
C GLU A 7 -21.08 -4.13 -9.47
N TYR A 8 -20.59 -3.12 -8.74
CA TYR A 8 -19.70 -2.09 -9.31
C TYR A 8 -18.28 -2.01 -8.73
N TYR A 9 -17.91 -2.86 -7.77
CA TYR A 9 -16.52 -2.97 -7.32
C TYR A 9 -16.13 -4.44 -7.28
N LYS A 10 -15.14 -4.80 -8.09
CA LYS A 10 -14.62 -6.14 -8.27
C LYS A 10 -13.12 -6.00 -8.17
N SER A 11 -12.54 -6.47 -7.07
CA SER A 11 -11.12 -6.29 -6.83
C SER A 11 -10.28 -7.34 -7.56
N SER A 12 -9.26 -6.89 -8.28
CA SER A 12 -8.33 -7.75 -8.99
C SER A 12 -7.45 -8.56 -8.03
N SER A 13 -6.98 -9.73 -8.46
CA SER A 13 -6.03 -10.54 -7.67
C SER A 13 -4.72 -9.80 -7.43
N THR A 14 -4.24 -9.04 -8.42
CA THR A 14 -3.02 -8.22 -8.35
C THR A 14 -3.13 -7.12 -7.29
N HIS A 15 -4.23 -6.35 -7.26
CA HIS A 15 -4.42 -5.32 -6.23
C HIS A 15 -4.46 -5.93 -4.83
N ARG A 16 -5.20 -7.04 -4.63
CA ARG A 16 -5.25 -7.74 -3.33
C ARG A 16 -3.88 -8.23 -2.87
N GLN A 17 -3.05 -8.77 -3.77
CA GLN A 17 -1.70 -9.19 -3.40
C GLN A 17 -0.80 -8.00 -3.05
N SER A 18 -0.86 -6.91 -3.81
CA SER A 18 -0.12 -5.68 -3.51
C SER A 18 -0.45 -5.15 -2.12
N GLN A 19 -1.74 -5.06 -1.80
CA GLN A 19 -2.23 -4.60 -0.49
C GLN A 19 -1.72 -5.49 0.66
N LYS A 20 -1.67 -6.81 0.46
CA LYS A 20 -1.10 -7.75 1.45
C LYS A 20 0.40 -7.57 1.64
N ILE A 21 1.15 -7.39 0.55
CA ILE A 21 2.59 -7.14 0.60
C ILE A 21 2.86 -5.83 1.35
N SER A 22 2.13 -4.77 1.02
CA SER A 22 2.27 -3.46 1.66
C SER A 22 1.91 -3.52 3.15
N ALA A 23 0.86 -4.23 3.53
CA ALA A 23 0.49 -4.45 4.93
C ALA A 23 1.52 -5.29 5.70
N PHE A 24 2.05 -6.35 5.09
CA PHE A 24 3.15 -7.10 5.67
C PHE A 24 4.38 -6.22 5.87
N ALA A 25 4.73 -5.39 4.89
CA ALA A 25 5.83 -4.44 5.00
C ALA A 25 5.61 -3.44 6.15
N THR A 26 4.39 -2.94 6.35
CA THR A 26 4.05 -2.07 7.49
C THR A 26 4.22 -2.79 8.83
N VAL A 27 3.79 -4.05 8.94
CA VAL A 27 3.95 -4.84 10.17
C VAL A 27 5.43 -5.07 10.47
N VAL A 28 6.21 -5.44 9.46
CA VAL A 28 7.66 -5.62 9.58
C VAL A 28 8.33 -4.32 9.98
N GLU A 29 7.95 -3.20 9.38
CA GLU A 29 8.46 -1.87 9.74
C GLU A 29 8.17 -1.55 11.21
N LYS A 30 6.93 -1.75 11.67
CA LYS A 30 6.56 -1.52 13.08
C LYS A 30 7.24 -2.48 14.06
N ALA A 31 7.64 -3.66 13.61
CA ALA A 31 8.33 -4.65 14.43
C ALA A 31 9.85 -4.38 14.54
N ILE A 32 10.45 -3.75 13.52
CA ILE A 32 11.92 -3.61 13.40
C ILE A 32 12.38 -2.17 13.58
N SER A 33 11.60 -1.16 13.19
CA SER A 33 12.05 0.23 13.17
C SER A 33 12.01 0.87 14.54
N ASN A 34 13.18 0.94 15.18
CA ASN A 34 13.49 1.88 16.25
C ASN A 34 14.14 3.19 15.73
N THR A 35 14.47 3.27 14.44
CA THR A 35 15.09 4.44 13.79
C THR A 35 14.56 4.63 12.37
N ASP A 36 14.63 5.86 11.85
CA ASP A 36 14.05 6.22 10.55
C ASP A 36 14.74 5.54 9.37
N VAL A 37 16.04 5.27 9.45
CA VAL A 37 16.81 4.70 8.33
C VAL A 37 16.40 3.24 8.07
N THR A 38 15.94 2.51 9.09
CA THR A 38 15.54 1.11 8.95
C THR A 38 14.17 0.94 8.27
N SER A 39 13.40 2.01 8.08
CA SER A 39 12.12 1.98 7.36
C SER A 39 12.28 2.14 5.84
N ILE A 40 13.43 2.61 5.34
CA ILE A 40 13.67 2.83 3.90
C ILE A 40 13.38 1.56 3.07
N PRO A 41 13.87 0.35 3.43
CA PRO A 41 13.59 -0.85 2.65
C PRO A 41 12.10 -1.20 2.58
N THR A 42 11.35 -1.02 3.67
CA THR A 42 9.91 -1.32 3.68
C THR A 42 9.14 -0.32 2.82
N LYS A 43 9.51 0.97 2.84
CA LYS A 43 8.94 1.99 1.96
C LYS A 43 9.24 1.73 0.48
N ILE A 44 10.42 1.22 0.15
CA ILE A 44 10.77 0.84 -1.24
C ILE A 44 9.88 -0.32 -1.71
N VAL A 45 9.66 -1.33 -0.87
CA VAL A 45 8.76 -2.45 -1.20
C VAL A 45 7.33 -1.94 -1.41
N GLN A 46 6.85 -1.07 -0.52
CA GLN A 46 5.53 -0.44 -0.60
C GLN A 46 5.35 0.42 -1.86
N ALA A 47 6.35 1.25 -2.21
CA ALA A 47 6.32 2.03 -3.43
C ALA A 47 6.37 1.13 -4.68
N GLY A 48 7.23 0.11 -4.66
CA GLY A 48 7.39 -0.83 -5.78
C GLY A 48 6.14 -1.66 -6.05
N SER A 49 5.49 -2.21 -5.02
CA SER A 49 4.25 -2.98 -5.16
C SER A 49 3.11 -2.11 -5.70
N SER A 50 2.93 -0.91 -5.17
CA SER A 50 1.88 0.01 -5.60
C SER A 50 2.14 0.54 -7.03
N LEU A 51 3.39 0.87 -7.40
CA LEU A 51 3.74 1.24 -8.77
C LEU A 51 3.51 0.09 -9.76
N TYR A 52 3.95 -1.12 -9.43
CA TYR A 52 3.71 -2.29 -10.27
C TYR A 52 2.22 -2.49 -10.54
N THR A 53 1.40 -2.34 -9.50
CA THR A 53 -0.06 -2.50 -9.58
C THR A 53 -0.71 -1.38 -10.40
N MET A 54 -0.16 -0.17 -10.35
CA MET A 54 -0.63 0.98 -11.15
C MET A 54 -0.43 0.74 -12.66
N PHE A 55 0.72 0.15 -13.05
CA PHE A 55 1.04 -0.11 -14.46
C PHE A 55 0.54 -1.47 -14.97
N CYS A 56 0.15 -2.40 -14.08
CA CYS A 56 -0.43 -3.67 -14.48
C CYS A 56 -1.73 -3.46 -15.26
N THR A 57 -1.91 -4.14 -16.39
CA THR A 57 -3.12 -4.06 -17.22
C THR A 57 -4.30 -4.80 -16.61
N SER A 58 -4.05 -5.69 -15.65
CA SER A 58 -5.05 -6.52 -14.97
C SER A 58 -5.77 -5.82 -13.81
N THR A 59 -5.46 -4.55 -13.52
CA THR A 59 -6.02 -3.79 -12.39
C THR A 59 -7.03 -2.74 -12.86
N HIS A 60 -8.07 -2.52 -12.06
CA HIS A 60 -9.13 -1.57 -12.38
C HIS A 60 -8.66 -0.12 -12.22
N LEU A 61 -9.31 0.82 -12.91
CA LEU A 61 -8.95 2.24 -12.85
C LEU A 61 -9.00 2.79 -11.41
N SER A 62 -10.02 2.39 -10.64
CA SER A 62 -10.16 2.76 -9.23
C SER A 62 -9.01 2.25 -8.36
N GLU A 63 -8.55 1.01 -8.61
CA GLU A 63 -7.40 0.42 -7.92
C GLU A 63 -6.10 1.13 -8.33
N LYS A 64 -5.95 1.51 -9.60
CA LYS A 64 -4.79 2.27 -10.08
C LYS A 64 -4.68 3.64 -9.41
N ILE A 65 -5.80 4.32 -9.19
CA ILE A 65 -5.81 5.61 -8.48
C ILE A 65 -5.36 5.42 -7.03
N LEU A 66 -5.91 4.41 -6.34
CA LEU A 66 -5.55 4.15 -4.95
C LEU A 66 -4.08 3.76 -4.80
N ASN A 67 -3.60 2.82 -5.62
CA ASN A 67 -2.19 2.44 -5.65
C ASN A 67 -1.29 3.61 -6.08
N GLY A 68 -1.74 4.48 -6.99
CA GLY A 68 -1.00 5.68 -7.38
C GLY A 68 -0.83 6.66 -6.22
N LEU A 69 -1.87 6.82 -5.40
CA LEU A 69 -1.80 7.63 -4.18
C LEU A 69 -0.88 7.01 -3.13
N GLU A 70 -1.00 5.70 -2.88
CA GLU A 70 -0.10 4.97 -1.99
C GLU A 70 1.36 5.05 -2.44
N ALA A 71 1.63 4.89 -3.75
CA ALA A 71 2.96 5.05 -4.32
C ALA A 71 3.49 6.48 -4.14
N GLY A 72 2.65 7.50 -4.37
CA GLY A 72 3.02 8.89 -4.17
C GLY A 72 3.39 9.21 -2.72
N ILE A 73 2.61 8.69 -1.77
CA ILE A 73 2.88 8.86 -0.34
C ILE A 73 4.17 8.11 0.05
N ALA A 74 4.35 6.86 -0.39
CA ALA A 74 5.54 6.06 -0.09
C ALA A 74 6.82 6.69 -0.69
N LEU A 75 6.76 7.19 -1.92
CA LEU A 75 7.89 7.92 -2.53
C LEU A 75 8.20 9.22 -1.78
N SER A 76 7.18 9.94 -1.31
CA SER A 76 7.38 11.15 -0.52
C SER A 76 8.00 10.85 0.85
N GLN A 77 7.63 9.72 1.48
CA GLN A 77 8.27 9.22 2.70
C GLN A 77 9.74 8.88 2.45
N ILE A 78 10.07 8.21 1.34
CA ILE A 78 11.47 7.94 0.96
C ILE A 78 12.25 9.25 0.79
N GLY A 79 11.67 10.24 0.11
CA GLY A 79 12.30 11.56 -0.06
C GLY A 79 12.58 12.25 1.28
N LEU A 80 11.64 12.21 2.22
CA LEU A 80 11.83 12.74 3.57
C LEU A 80 12.91 11.98 4.36
N LEU A 81 12.92 10.66 4.29
CA LEU A 81 13.93 9.83 4.96
C LEU A 81 15.33 10.10 4.42
N ILE A 82 15.47 10.32 3.11
CA ILE A 82 16.74 10.72 2.49
C ILE A 82 17.16 12.11 2.99
N ALA A 83 16.23 13.06 3.07
CA ALA A 83 16.52 14.41 3.59
C ALA A 83 16.98 14.36 5.05
N LEU A 84 16.28 13.62 5.91
CA LEU A 84 16.64 13.40 7.33
C LEU A 84 18.02 12.76 7.46
N TYR A 85 18.34 11.77 6.62
CA TYR A 85 19.66 11.14 6.58
C TYR A 85 20.78 12.14 6.27
N PHE A 86 20.57 13.04 5.30
CA PHE A 86 21.56 14.07 4.96
C PHE A 86 21.67 15.17 6.02
N GLU A 87 20.59 15.50 6.72
CA GLU A 87 20.62 16.44 7.84
C GLU A 87 21.18 15.81 9.15
N GLY A 88 21.44 14.49 9.14
CA GLY A 88 21.95 13.76 10.30
C GLY A 88 20.97 13.75 11.47
N GLN A 89 19.68 13.92 11.17
CA GLN A 89 18.62 13.98 12.17
C GLN A 89 17.85 12.67 12.23
N GLU A 90 17.55 12.23 13.45
CA GLU A 90 16.64 11.13 13.72
C GLU A 90 15.38 11.68 14.40
N CYS A 91 14.22 11.21 13.97
CA CYS A 91 12.91 11.53 14.52
C CYS A 91 12.64 10.80 15.84
N VAL A 92 13.58 10.94 16.78
CA VAL A 92 13.40 10.50 18.18
C VAL A 92 12.43 11.43 18.92
N THR A 93 12.33 12.69 18.48
CA THR A 93 11.42 13.71 19.03
C THR A 93 10.73 14.49 17.93
N ASP A 94 9.41 14.70 18.06
CA ASP A 94 8.55 15.38 17.06
C ASP A 94 8.83 16.89 16.88
N GLU A 95 9.94 17.43 17.36
CA GLU A 95 10.20 18.87 17.33
C GLU A 95 10.53 19.39 15.91
N HIS A 96 11.07 18.53 15.04
CA HIS A 96 11.41 18.89 13.67
C HIS A 96 10.22 18.79 12.71
N SER A 97 10.09 19.80 11.85
CA SER A 97 9.01 19.88 10.85
C SER A 97 9.00 18.71 9.87
N LEU A 98 10.18 18.16 9.54
CA LEU A 98 10.35 16.98 8.70
C LEU A 98 9.76 15.72 9.38
N CYS A 99 9.97 15.54 10.68
CA CYS A 99 9.42 14.42 11.44
C CYS A 99 7.89 14.47 11.51
N LYS A 100 7.32 15.66 11.76
CA LYS A 100 5.86 15.85 11.74
C LYS A 100 5.27 15.54 10.36
N ALA A 101 5.92 15.98 9.29
CA ALA A 101 5.50 15.68 7.93
C ALA A 101 5.57 14.17 7.67
N TYR A 102 6.66 13.49 8.05
CA TYR A 102 6.78 12.03 7.94
C TYR A 102 5.64 11.31 8.66
N LEU A 103 5.36 11.69 9.92
CA LEU A 103 4.28 11.12 10.72
C LEU A 103 2.90 11.27 10.04
N LEU A 104 2.60 12.45 9.49
CA LEU A 104 1.33 12.69 8.78
C LEU A 104 1.22 11.83 7.52
N LEU A 105 2.30 11.72 6.74
CA LEU A 105 2.32 10.83 5.58
C LEU A 105 2.14 9.37 6.01
N GLU A 106 2.75 8.95 7.12
CA GLU A 106 2.62 7.58 7.63
C GLU A 106 1.20 7.26 8.09
N MET A 107 0.56 8.16 8.83
CA MET A 107 -0.85 8.04 9.20
C MET A 107 -1.75 7.98 7.96
N GLY A 108 -1.51 8.86 6.97
CA GLY A 108 -2.24 8.86 5.71
C GLY A 108 -2.09 7.54 4.96
N TYR A 109 -0.85 7.06 4.79
CA TYR A 109 -0.55 5.79 4.12
C TYR A 109 -1.29 4.62 4.79
N ASN A 110 -1.18 4.49 6.11
CA ASN A 110 -1.85 3.42 6.85
C ASN A 110 -3.37 3.49 6.75
N GLY A 111 -3.94 4.70 6.72
CA GLY A 111 -5.37 4.91 6.49
C GLY A 111 -5.83 4.45 5.10
N PHE A 112 -5.10 4.84 4.04
CA PHE A 112 -5.40 4.39 2.68
C PHE A 112 -5.24 2.89 2.52
N LEU A 113 -4.19 2.32 3.11
CA LEU A 113 -3.94 0.88 3.11
C LEU A 113 -5.05 0.09 3.82
N ALA A 114 -5.54 0.57 4.97
CA ALA A 114 -6.64 -0.06 5.69
C ALA A 114 -7.94 -0.04 4.86
N LEU A 115 -8.23 1.08 4.20
CA LEU A 115 -9.38 1.20 3.29
C LEU A 115 -9.22 0.32 2.04
N GLY A 116 -8.03 0.30 1.44
CA GLY A 116 -7.69 -0.52 0.28
C GLY A 116 -7.84 -2.00 0.57
N MET A 117 -7.20 -2.50 1.63
CA MET A 117 -7.37 -3.87 2.08
C MET A 117 -8.83 -4.21 2.42
N GLY A 118 -9.50 -3.36 3.20
CA GLY A 118 -10.86 -3.61 3.65
C GLY A 118 -11.83 -3.73 2.47
N THR A 119 -11.75 -2.80 1.52
CA THR A 119 -12.60 -2.81 0.33
C THR A 119 -12.22 -3.95 -0.62
N ALA A 120 -10.93 -4.25 -0.80
CA ALA A 120 -10.47 -5.33 -1.67
C ALA A 120 -10.84 -6.73 -1.15
N GLU A 121 -10.90 -6.93 0.17
CA GLU A 121 -11.31 -8.21 0.77
C GLU A 121 -12.84 -8.41 0.75
N VAL A 122 -13.62 -7.33 0.81
CA VAL A 122 -15.09 -7.39 0.74
C VAL A 122 -15.59 -7.56 -0.69
N SER A 123 -14.90 -7.00 -1.68
CA SER A 123 -15.34 -6.91 -3.08
C SER A 123 -14.63 -7.89 -4.02
N LYS A 124 -14.43 -9.14 -3.60
CA LYS A 124 -13.66 -10.13 -4.36
C LYS A 124 -14.29 -10.44 -5.71
N GLU A 125 -13.50 -10.38 -6.79
CA GLU A 125 -13.89 -10.98 -8.06
C GLU A 125 -14.11 -12.50 -7.90
N PRO A 126 -15.23 -13.05 -8.38
CA PRO A 126 -15.46 -14.50 -8.40
C PRO A 126 -14.45 -15.15 -9.35
N VAL A 127 -13.68 -16.11 -8.83
CA VAL A 127 -12.74 -16.92 -9.60
C VAL A 127 -13.56 -17.73 -10.62
N ALA A 128 -13.25 -17.60 -11.91
CA ALA A 128 -13.86 -18.46 -12.93
C ALA A 128 -13.63 -19.93 -12.54
N PRO A 129 -14.66 -20.80 -12.57
CA PRO A 129 -14.49 -22.19 -12.20
C PRO A 129 -13.41 -22.83 -13.08
N ALA A 130 -12.48 -23.53 -12.45
CA ALA A 130 -11.42 -24.25 -13.15
C ALA A 130 -12.07 -25.14 -14.22
N ALA A 131 -11.64 -25.00 -15.47
CA ALA A 131 -12.12 -25.84 -16.55
C ALA A 131 -11.96 -27.31 -16.13
N THR A 132 -13.08 -28.01 -15.96
CA THR A 132 -13.09 -29.43 -15.66
C THR A 132 -12.31 -30.13 -16.76
N ALA A 133 -11.20 -30.78 -16.39
CA ALA A 133 -10.42 -31.59 -17.32
C ALA A 133 -11.35 -32.62 -17.98
N PRO A 134 -11.27 -32.84 -19.31
CA PRO A 134 -12.09 -33.83 -19.97
C PRO A 134 -11.77 -35.20 -19.36
N THR A 135 -12.77 -35.83 -18.74
CA THR A 135 -12.71 -37.23 -18.33
C THR A 135 -12.61 -38.09 -19.58
N VAL A 136 -11.48 -38.79 -19.73
CA VAL A 136 -11.27 -39.86 -20.71
C VAL A 136 -11.99 -41.12 -20.22
#